data_AF-A0A1I6ZW28-F1
#
_entry.id   AF-A0A1I6ZW28-F1
#
_cell.length_a   1.000
_cell.length_b   1.000
_cell.length_c   1.000
_cell.angle_alpha   90.00
_cell.angle_beta   90.00
_cell.angle_gamma   90.00
#
_symmetry.space_group_name_H-M   'P 1'
#
loop_
_entity.id
_entity.type
_entity.pdbx_description
1 polymer ?
#
loop_
_entity_poly.entity_id
_entity_poly.type
_entity_poly.pdbx_seq_one_letter_code
_entity_poly.pdbx_strand_id
1 'polypeptide(L)'
;MSTPVLADVPVRSPLALTRRWASLLQPLLFDTRSLWLSWVGPDGRQSPVLLPVDDISARPDLRLVSGLLGVHDEVAASLGSNDVLLAMALCRPGEPVETEIDTDWLCAFHDVLGDGLDQAWSLHLAAGGRVEPLVEAHHFLGEVARSTASRDEDGPR
;
A
#
# COMPACT_ATOMS: atom_id res chain seq x y z
N MET A 1 -28.05 1.60 10.41
CA MET A 1 -27.09 1.91 9.35
C MET A 1 -25.83 1.10 9.63
N SER A 2 -25.51 0.09 8.82
CA SER A 2 -24.29 -0.71 8.99
C SER A 2 -23.14 0.02 8.32
N THR A 3 -22.06 0.29 9.04
CA THR A 3 -20.82 0.83 8.47
C THR A 3 -20.27 -0.19 7.47
N PRO A 4 -19.98 0.18 6.21
CA PRO A 4 -19.42 -0.75 5.24
C PRO A 4 -18.09 -1.29 5.75
N VAL A 5 -17.80 -2.56 5.42
CA VAL A 5 -16.50 -3.15 5.73
C VAL A 5 -15.42 -2.32 5.02
N LEU A 6 -14.32 -2.06 5.72
CA LEU A 6 -13.26 -1.16 5.27
C LEU A 6 -12.76 -1.50 3.83
N ALA A 7 -12.71 -2.79 3.50
CA ALA A 7 -12.30 -3.31 2.19
C ALA A 7 -13.30 -2.99 1.05
N ASP A 8 -14.59 -2.82 1.36
CA ASP A 8 -15.64 -2.53 0.37
C ASP A 8 -15.66 -1.07 -0.07
N VAL A 9 -14.98 -0.18 0.67
CA VAL A 9 -14.85 1.24 0.36
C VAL A 9 -13.66 1.43 -0.58
N PRO A 10 -13.87 1.83 -1.85
CA PRO A 10 -12.77 2.00 -2.79
C PRO A 10 -11.78 3.10 -2.37
N VAL A 11 -10.49 2.85 -2.58
CA VAL A 11 -9.39 3.79 -2.44
C VAL A 11 -9.17 4.48 -3.78
N ARG A 12 -9.47 5.78 -3.86
CA ARG A 12 -9.42 6.56 -5.12
C ARG A 12 -8.46 7.74 -5.07
N SER A 13 -7.69 7.88 -3.99
CA SER A 13 -6.73 8.96 -3.82
C SER A 13 -5.64 8.56 -2.82
N PRO A 14 -4.45 9.18 -2.89
CA PRO A 14 -3.38 8.95 -1.92
C PRO A 14 -3.84 9.16 -0.48
N LEU A 15 -4.57 10.26 -0.21
CA LEU A 15 -5.14 10.53 1.12
C LEU A 15 -6.11 9.43 1.60
N ALA A 16 -6.89 8.84 0.70
CA ALA A 16 -7.76 7.72 1.06
C ALA A 16 -6.94 6.48 1.45
N LEU A 17 -5.81 6.24 0.78
CA LEU A 17 -4.89 5.15 1.11
C LEU A 17 -4.19 5.38 2.45
N THR A 18 -3.73 6.60 2.74
CA THR A 18 -3.15 6.95 4.05
C THR A 18 -4.16 6.73 5.17
N ARG A 19 -5.43 7.15 4.98
CA ARG A 19 -6.51 6.91 5.95
C ARG A 19 -6.82 5.43 6.13
N ARG A 20 -6.72 4.64 5.05
CA ARG A 20 -6.88 3.18 5.09
C ARG A 20 -5.81 2.57 5.98
N TRP A 21 -4.54 2.90 5.76
CA TRP A 21 -3.44 2.45 6.62
C TRP A 21 -3.60 2.87 8.08
N ALA A 22 -3.94 4.14 8.32
CA ALA A 22 -4.17 4.64 9.67
C ALA A 22 -5.31 3.91 10.40
N SER A 23 -6.27 3.32 9.68
CA SER A 23 -7.34 2.50 10.25
C SER A 23 -6.91 1.04 10.48
N LEU A 24 -6.14 0.46 9.53
CA LEU A 24 -5.69 -0.93 9.60
C LEU A 24 -4.65 -1.16 10.70
N LEU A 25 -3.76 -0.19 10.91
CA LEU A 25 -2.62 -0.31 11.82
C LEU A 25 -2.93 0.18 13.25
N GLN A 26 -4.21 0.28 13.64
CA GLN A 26 -4.56 0.68 15.01
C GLN A 26 -4.31 -0.47 16.01
N PRO A 27 -3.71 -0.20 17.18
CA PRO A 27 -3.13 1.09 17.59
C PRO A 27 -1.79 1.36 16.87
N LEU A 28 -1.54 2.63 16.51
CA LEU A 28 -0.30 3.07 15.83
C LEU A 28 0.90 3.15 16.79
N LEU A 29 1.16 2.06 17.50
CA LEU A 29 2.23 1.86 18.47
C LEU A 29 3.00 0.62 18.04
N PHE A 30 4.31 0.77 17.79
CA PHE A 30 5.15 -0.29 17.26
C PHE A 30 6.40 -0.46 18.13
N ASP A 31 6.63 -1.68 18.60
CA ASP A 31 7.81 -2.02 19.39
C ASP A 31 8.99 -2.49 18.53
N THR A 32 8.68 -3.02 17.34
CA THR A 32 9.65 -3.51 16.35
C THR A 32 9.34 -2.97 14.96
N ARG A 33 10.26 -3.19 14.01
CA ARG A 33 10.03 -2.83 12.61
C ARG A 33 9.26 -3.95 11.91
N SER A 34 8.24 -3.58 11.15
CA SER A 34 7.45 -4.52 10.33
C SER A 34 7.08 -3.88 9.00
N LEU A 35 6.94 -4.68 7.95
CA LEU A 35 6.41 -4.25 6.66
C LEU A 35 5.04 -4.85 6.45
N TRP A 36 4.02 -4.01 6.26
CA TRP A 36 2.66 -4.44 5.96
C TRP A 36 2.38 -4.28 4.48
N LEU A 37 1.77 -5.30 3.87
CA LEU A 37 1.42 -5.34 2.45
C LEU A 37 -0.08 -5.48 2.28
N SER A 38 -0.62 -4.71 1.34
CA SER A 38 -2.01 -4.77 0.91
C SER A 38 -2.08 -4.55 -0.59
N TRP A 39 -3.08 -5.14 -1.25
CA TRP A 39 -3.27 -4.98 -2.69
C TRP A 39 -4.56 -4.22 -2.97
N VAL A 40 -4.55 -3.36 -3.98
CA VAL A 40 -5.73 -2.62 -4.43
C VAL A 40 -5.96 -2.92 -5.90
N GLY A 41 -7.14 -3.45 -6.23
CA GLY A 41 -7.50 -3.78 -7.61
C GLY A 41 -7.85 -2.54 -8.44
N PRO A 42 -8.12 -2.73 -9.74
CA PRO A 42 -8.40 -1.64 -10.68
C PRO A 42 -9.73 -0.92 -10.42
N ASP A 43 -10.62 -1.51 -9.61
CA ASP A 43 -11.85 -0.88 -9.13
C ASP A 43 -11.65 -0.05 -7.84
N GLY A 44 -10.41 0.01 -7.34
CA GLY A 44 -10.03 0.67 -6.10
C GLY A 44 -10.34 -0.12 -4.84
N ARG A 45 -10.90 -1.33 -4.94
CA ARG A 45 -11.18 -2.15 -3.76
C ARG A 45 -9.92 -2.83 -3.27
N GLN A 46 -9.82 -2.92 -1.95
CA GLN A 46 -8.71 -3.62 -1.31
C GLN A 46 -8.95 -5.12 -1.41
N SER A 47 -7.90 -5.87 -1.76
CA SER A 47 -7.86 -7.30 -1.56
C SER A 47 -8.10 -7.64 -0.07
N PRO A 48 -8.78 -8.74 0.25
CA PRO A 48 -8.87 -9.21 1.64
C PRO A 48 -7.51 -9.68 2.18
N VAL A 49 -6.51 -9.88 1.31
CA VAL A 49 -5.15 -10.25 1.72
C VAL A 49 -4.45 -9.03 2.31
N LEU A 50 -4.10 -9.13 3.59
CA LEU A 50 -3.26 -8.19 4.34
C LEU A 50 -2.13 -9.00 4.97
N LEU A 51 -0.90 -8.75 4.54
CA LEU A 51 0.27 -9.54 4.96
C LEU A 51 1.22 -8.70 5.83
N PRO A 52 1.35 -9.02 7.13
CA PRO A 52 2.44 -8.50 7.95
C PRO A 52 3.72 -9.30 7.71
N VAL A 53 4.84 -8.58 7.59
CA VAL A 53 6.20 -9.12 7.65
C VAL A 53 6.87 -8.51 8.87
N ASP A 54 6.85 -9.25 9.97
CA ASP A 54 7.32 -8.78 11.27
C ASP A 54 8.84 -8.97 11.43
N ASP A 55 9.40 -8.24 12.40
CA ASP A 55 10.81 -8.32 12.81
C ASP A 55 11.80 -8.17 11.65
N ILE A 56 11.50 -7.24 10.74
CA ILE A 56 12.39 -6.94 9.62
C ILE A 56 13.62 -6.17 10.13
N SER A 57 14.75 -6.44 9.49
CA SER A 57 16.02 -5.80 9.83
C SER A 57 15.95 -4.28 9.68
N ALA A 58 16.84 -3.58 10.39
CA ALA A 58 16.94 -2.13 10.26
C ALA A 58 17.25 -1.72 8.82
N ARG A 59 18.23 -2.37 8.18
CA ARG A 59 18.56 -2.14 6.77
C ARG A 59 17.74 -3.07 5.86
N PRO A 60 17.42 -2.63 4.63
CA PRO A 60 16.71 -3.46 3.66
C PRO A 60 17.52 -4.71 3.28
N ASP A 61 16.84 -5.84 3.25
CA ASP A 61 17.34 -7.06 2.62
C ASP A 61 16.79 -7.13 1.19
N LEU A 62 17.66 -7.01 0.19
CA LEU A 62 17.26 -7.07 -1.21
C LEU A 62 16.57 -8.39 -1.57
N ARG A 63 16.87 -9.50 -0.89
CA ARG A 63 16.15 -10.76 -1.12
C ARG A 63 14.70 -10.69 -0.66
N LEU A 64 14.45 -10.05 0.48
CA LEU A 64 13.10 -9.81 0.97
C LEU A 64 12.34 -8.91 -0.02
N VAL A 65 12.96 -7.82 -0.47
CA VAL A 65 12.34 -6.87 -1.40
C VAL A 65 12.04 -7.54 -2.76
N SER A 66 13.00 -8.28 -3.33
CA SER A 66 12.76 -9.03 -4.58
C SER A 66 11.70 -10.11 -4.43
N GLY A 67 11.60 -10.73 -3.25
CA GLY A 67 10.54 -11.71 -2.95
C GLY A 67 9.13 -11.12 -3.05
N LEU A 68 8.98 -9.81 -2.84
CA LEU A 68 7.67 -9.14 -2.93
C LEU A 68 7.09 -9.17 -4.34
N LEU A 69 7.92 -9.20 -5.38
CA LEU A 69 7.45 -9.33 -6.77
C LEU A 69 6.72 -10.66 -6.98
N GLY A 70 7.26 -11.76 -6.45
CA GLY A 70 6.61 -13.08 -6.54
C GLY A 70 5.29 -13.12 -5.77
N VAL A 71 5.25 -12.55 -4.56
CA VAL A 71 4.00 -12.45 -3.78
C VAL A 71 2.98 -11.57 -4.52
N HIS A 72 3.44 -10.47 -5.13
CA HIS A 72 2.58 -9.60 -5.92
C HIS A 72 1.95 -10.35 -7.10
N ASP A 73 2.75 -11.10 -7.87
CA ASP A 73 2.26 -11.87 -9.01
C ASP A 73 1.21 -12.91 -8.59
N GLU A 74 1.42 -13.60 -7.47
CA GLU A 74 0.46 -14.57 -6.94
C GLU A 74 -0.87 -13.91 -6.54
N VAL A 75 -0.82 -12.76 -5.88
CA VAL A 75 -2.04 -12.04 -5.48
C VAL A 75 -2.73 -11.43 -6.70
N ALA A 76 -1.99 -10.84 -7.64
CA ALA A 76 -2.53 -10.29 -8.88
C ALA A 76 -3.26 -11.38 -9.71
N ALA A 77 -2.65 -12.56 -9.83
CA ALA A 77 -3.29 -13.71 -10.46
C ALA A 77 -4.59 -14.13 -9.76
N SER A 78 -4.62 -14.11 -8.42
CA SER A 78 -5.83 -14.42 -7.64
C SER A 78 -6.96 -13.39 -7.82
N LEU A 79 -6.61 -12.11 -8.05
CA LEU A 79 -7.54 -11.03 -8.34
C LEU A 79 -7.99 -11.03 -9.82
N GLY A 80 -7.34 -11.81 -10.68
CA GLY A 80 -7.63 -11.90 -12.11
C GLY A 80 -7.28 -10.62 -12.88
N SER A 81 -6.32 -9.82 -12.38
CA SER A 81 -5.90 -8.57 -12.99
C SER A 81 -4.41 -8.33 -12.77
N ASN A 82 -3.75 -7.76 -13.77
CA ASN A 82 -2.37 -7.27 -13.65
C ASN A 82 -2.32 -5.78 -13.23
N ASP A 83 -3.46 -5.08 -13.25
CA ASP A 83 -3.58 -3.69 -12.84
C ASP A 83 -3.86 -3.63 -11.33
N VAL A 84 -2.88 -4.05 -10.54
CA VAL A 84 -3.00 -4.14 -9.09
C VAL A 84 -1.93 -3.27 -8.45
N LEU A 85 -2.34 -2.40 -7.53
CA LEU A 85 -1.42 -1.60 -6.73
C LEU A 85 -0.91 -2.43 -5.54
N LEU A 86 0.40 -2.55 -5.41
CA LEU A 86 1.04 -2.97 -4.16
C LEU A 86 1.14 -1.79 -3.19
N ALA A 87 0.26 -1.73 -2.21
CA ALA A 87 0.34 -0.76 -1.12
C ALA A 87 1.16 -1.32 0.03
N MET A 88 2.12 -0.54 0.51
CA MET A 88 2.98 -0.92 1.62
C MET A 88 2.98 0.10 2.75
N ALA A 89 3.17 -0.38 3.98
CA ALA A 89 3.44 0.45 5.15
C ALA A 89 4.62 -0.09 5.96
N LEU A 90 5.69 0.70 6.03
CA LEU A 90 6.84 0.44 6.87
C LEU A 90 6.55 0.98 8.28
N CYS A 91 6.37 0.08 9.24
CA CYS A 91 6.07 0.42 10.62
C CYS A 91 7.33 0.33 11.46
N ARG A 92 7.54 1.28 12.37
CA ARG A 92 8.68 1.23 13.31
C ARG A 92 8.45 2.04 14.58
N PRO A 93 9.21 1.75 15.65
CA PRO A 93 9.30 2.65 16.79
C PRO A 93 9.90 4.03 16.41
N GLY A 94 9.68 5.01 17.30
CA GLY A 94 10.25 6.35 17.19
C GLY A 94 9.31 7.38 16.59
N GLU A 95 9.89 8.51 16.18
CA GLU A 95 9.18 9.68 15.69
C GLU A 95 8.58 9.48 14.28
N PRO A 96 7.49 10.22 13.94
CA PRO A 96 6.80 10.14 12.65
C PRO A 96 7.52 10.91 11.54
N VAL A 97 8.85 10.93 11.57
CA VAL A 97 9.70 11.67 10.63
C VAL A 97 10.60 10.67 9.92
N GLU A 98 10.73 10.76 8.60
CA GLU A 98 11.64 9.94 7.82
C GLU A 98 13.06 10.00 8.37
N THR A 99 13.69 8.83 8.52
CA THR A 99 15.09 8.70 8.93
C THR A 99 15.91 8.18 7.75
N GLU A 100 17.24 8.31 7.83
CA GLU A 100 18.16 7.73 6.83
C GLU A 100 17.92 6.22 6.60
N ILE A 101 17.51 5.49 7.64
CA ILE A 101 17.16 4.07 7.53
C ILE A 101 15.88 3.88 6.71
N ASP A 102 14.89 4.77 6.85
CA ASP A 102 13.67 4.70 6.05
C ASP A 102 13.97 5.09 4.58
N THR A 103 14.90 6.02 4.36
CA THR A 103 15.43 6.35 3.02
C THR A 103 16.16 5.14 2.40
N ASP A 104 16.98 4.40 3.15
CA ASP A 104 17.62 3.16 2.67
C ASP A 104 16.56 2.16 2.16
N TRP A 105 15.48 1.95 2.94
CA TRP A 105 14.36 1.11 2.52
C TRP A 105 13.66 1.63 1.27
N LEU A 106 13.39 2.94 1.22
CA LEU A 106 12.78 3.60 0.07
C LEU A 106 13.61 3.39 -1.21
N CYS A 107 14.93 3.56 -1.13
CA CYS A 107 15.85 3.31 -2.24
C CYS A 107 15.79 1.84 -2.69
N ALA A 108 15.85 0.88 -1.76
CA ALA A 108 15.77 -0.54 -2.09
C ALA A 108 14.44 -0.92 -2.77
N PHE A 109 13.31 -0.32 -2.33
CA PHE A 109 12.03 -0.50 -3.02
C PHE A 109 12.02 0.13 -4.40
N HIS A 110 12.59 1.33 -4.57
CA HIS A 110 12.71 1.95 -5.89
C HIS A 110 13.50 1.09 -6.87
N ASP A 111 14.66 0.59 -6.45
CA ASP A 111 15.56 -0.20 -7.30
C ASP A 111 14.93 -1.51 -7.77
N VAL A 112 14.08 -2.13 -6.94
CA VAL A 112 13.51 -3.46 -7.24
C VAL A 112 12.09 -3.37 -7.80
N LEU A 113 11.23 -2.53 -7.22
CA LEU A 113 9.81 -2.44 -7.57
C LEU A 113 9.54 -1.38 -8.64
N GLY A 114 10.41 -0.37 -8.79
CA GLY A 114 10.26 0.67 -9.80
C GLY A 114 10.17 0.08 -11.21
N ASP A 115 11.13 -0.79 -11.54
CA ASP A 115 11.18 -1.48 -12.83
C ASP A 115 10.20 -2.66 -12.89
N GLY A 116 9.95 -3.33 -11.77
CA GLY A 116 9.14 -4.55 -11.73
C GLY A 116 7.63 -4.32 -11.78
N LEU A 117 7.14 -3.18 -11.30
CA LEU A 117 5.72 -2.89 -11.13
C LEU A 117 5.23 -1.65 -11.88
N ASP A 118 6.04 -1.05 -12.77
CA ASP A 118 5.66 0.13 -13.56
C ASP A 118 5.02 1.25 -12.73
N GLN A 119 5.59 1.52 -11.54
CA GLN A 119 5.08 2.51 -10.57
C GLN A 119 3.72 2.18 -9.91
N ALA A 120 3.19 0.97 -10.09
CA ALA A 120 2.00 0.46 -9.39
C ALA A 120 2.32 0.00 -7.95
N TRP A 121 3.05 0.83 -7.20
CA TRP A 121 3.34 0.61 -5.79
C TRP A 121 3.30 1.91 -4.99
N SER A 122 3.10 1.80 -3.68
CA SER A 122 3.15 2.94 -2.76
C SER A 122 3.77 2.53 -1.44
N LEU A 123 4.32 3.50 -0.72
CA LEU A 123 4.95 3.28 0.57
C LEU A 123 4.50 4.36 1.55
N HIS A 124 4.08 3.93 2.74
CA HIS A 124 3.81 4.79 3.88
C HIS A 124 4.78 4.48 5.01
N LEU A 125 5.14 5.49 5.78
CA LEU A 125 5.80 5.35 7.07
C LEU A 125 4.75 5.40 8.18
N ALA A 126 4.71 4.38 9.03
CA ALA A 126 3.88 4.37 10.24
C ALA A 126 4.78 4.41 11.48
N ALA A 127 4.83 5.55 12.16
CA ALA A 127 5.64 5.77 13.35
C ALA A 127 5.03 6.89 14.20
N GLY A 128 5.38 6.95 15.49
CA GLY A 128 4.98 8.06 16.37
C GLY A 128 3.49 8.39 16.41
N GLY A 129 2.61 7.39 16.24
CA GLY A 129 1.16 7.58 16.21
C GLY A 129 0.60 8.16 14.91
N ARG A 130 1.39 8.21 13.83
CA ARG A 130 1.00 8.76 12.53
C ARG A 130 1.32 7.80 11.40
N VAL A 131 0.65 8.04 10.27
CA VAL A 131 0.94 7.41 8.98
C VAL A 131 1.15 8.52 7.97
N GLU A 132 2.34 8.56 7.36
CA GLU A 132 2.73 9.57 6.38
C GLU A 132 3.12 8.89 5.06
N PRO A 133 2.74 9.42 3.88
CA PRO A 133 3.17 8.86 2.61
C PRO A 133 4.65 9.17 2.36
N LEU A 134 5.41 8.17 1.92
CA LEU A 134 6.76 8.34 1.36
C LEU A 134 6.75 8.23 -0.17
N VAL A 135 5.89 7.35 -0.71
CA VAL A 135 5.66 7.19 -2.16
C VAL A 135 4.16 7.11 -2.41
N GLU A 136 3.65 7.98 -3.27
CA GLU A 136 2.25 8.01 -3.67
C GLU A 136 2.05 7.42 -5.06
N ALA A 137 1.10 6.49 -5.20
CA ALA A 137 0.73 5.88 -6.47
C ALA A 137 -0.26 6.76 -7.27
N HIS A 138 0.11 8.01 -7.55
CA HIS A 138 -0.78 9.00 -8.17
C HIS A 138 -1.40 8.53 -9.49
N HIS A 139 -0.58 7.89 -10.34
CA HIS A 139 -1.02 7.43 -11.66
C HIS A 139 -2.13 6.37 -11.53
N PHE A 140 -1.85 5.30 -10.78
CA PHE A 140 -2.80 4.22 -10.55
C PHE A 140 -4.11 4.72 -9.94
N LEU A 141 -4.03 5.49 -8.84
CA LEU A 141 -5.22 5.97 -8.15
C LEU A 141 -6.01 6.99 -8.98
N GLY A 142 -5.34 7.74 -9.85
CA GLY A 142 -5.97 8.63 -10.83
C GLY A 142 -6.75 7.89 -11.92
N GLU A 143 -6.26 6.73 -12.37
CA GLU A 143 -6.99 5.85 -13.30
C GLU A 143 -8.22 5.22 -12.63
N VAL A 144 -8.07 4.73 -11.39
CA VAL A 144 -9.19 4.21 -10.60
C VAL A 144 -10.29 5.27 -10.43
N ALA A 145 -9.92 6.50 -10.07
CA ALA A 145 -10.87 7.60 -9.90
C ALA A 145 -11.64 7.89 -11.19
N ARG A 146 -10.96 7.94 -12.35
CA ARG A 146 -11.59 8.15 -13.66
C ARG A 146 -12.52 7.02 -14.08
N SER A 147 -12.08 5.77 -13.91
CA SER A 147 -12.86 4.58 -14.25
C SER A 147 -14.18 4.50 -13.47
N THR A 148 -14.15 4.90 -12.20
CA THR A 148 -15.37 4.92 -11.37
C THR A 148 -16.33 6.05 -11.72
N ALA A 149 -15.84 7.24 -12.07
CA ALA A 149 -16.69 8.36 -12.50
C ALA A 149 -17.47 8.03 -13.79
N SER A 150 -16.82 7.35 -14.75
CA SER A 150 -17.47 6.93 -15.99
C SER A 150 -18.57 5.88 -15.80
N ARG A 151 -18.58 5.13 -14.68
CA ARG A 151 -19.63 4.14 -14.38
C ARG A 151 -20.84 4.74 -13.68
N ASP A 152 -20.65 5.84 -12.94
CA ASP A 152 -21.75 6.54 -12.26
C ASP A 152 -22.60 7.39 -13.23
N GLU A 153 -22.05 7.80 -14.38
CA GLU A 153 -22.79 8.58 -15.41
C GLU A 153 -23.70 7.72 -16.33
N ASP A 154 -23.58 6.38 -16.28
CA ASP A 154 -24.37 5.44 -17.11
C ASP A 154 -25.47 4.69 -16.31
N GLY A 155 -25.81 5.18 -15.11
CA GLY A 155 -26.94 4.70 -14.29
C GLY A 155 -28.31 5.05 -14.90
N PRO A 156 -29.36 4.21 -14.72
CA PRO A 156 -30.46 4.10 -15.68
C PRO A 156 -31.29 5.38 -15.79
N ARG A 157 -31.67 5.67 -17.04
CA ARG A 157 -32.62 6.74 -17.43
C ARG A 157 -33.95 6.68 -16.69
#